data_AF-H5YAE7-F1
#
_entry.id   AF-H5YAE7-F1
#
_cell.length_a   1.000
_cell.length_b   1.000
_cell.length_c   1.000
_cell.angle_alpha   90.00
_cell.angle_beta   90.00
_cell.angle_gamma   90.00
#
_symmetry.space_group_name_H-M   'P 1'
#
loop_
_entity.id
_entity.type
_entity.pdbx_description
1 polymer ?
#
loop_
_entity_poly.entity_id
_entity_poly.type
_entity_poly.pdbx_seq_one_letter_code
_entity_poly.pdbx_strand_id
1 'polypeptide(L)' 'MASGPANFELENAADQAIAACGGDAREALKALIVANGFLEAQVEELRASISAGYSRGRFDVPRDRKDWYD' A
#
# COMPACT_ATOMS: atom_id res chain seq x y z
N MET A 1 23.44 -12.42 6.74
CA MET A 1 22.83 -11.20 6.16
C MET A 1 22.07 -11.65 4.92
N ALA A 2 20.76 -11.45 4.88
CA ALA A 2 19.92 -11.95 3.79
C ALA A 2 20.22 -11.17 2.49
N SER A 3 21.24 -11.58 1.77
CA SER A 3 21.37 -11.29 0.34
C SER A 3 20.41 -12.22 -0.38
N GLY A 4 19.19 -11.74 -0.61
CA GLY A 4 18.09 -12.48 -1.23
C GLY A 4 17.49 -11.73 -2.41
N PRO A 5 16.63 -12.39 -3.19
CA PRO A 5 16.01 -11.83 -4.41
C PRO A 5 15.31 -10.48 -4.20
N ALA A 6 14.78 -10.23 -3.00
CA ALA A 6 14.15 -8.95 -2.64
C ALA A 6 15.10 -7.74 -2.75
N ASN A 7 16.40 -7.91 -2.46
CA ASN A 7 17.35 -6.81 -2.58
C ASN A 7 17.62 -6.46 -4.06
N PHE A 8 17.65 -7.47 -4.93
CA PHE A 8 17.83 -7.27 -6.37
C PHE A 8 16.60 -6.57 -7.01
N GLU A 9 15.39 -6.95 -6.58
CA GLU A 9 14.17 -6.27 -7.03
C GLU A 9 14.14 -4.80 -6.60
N LEU A 10 14.58 -4.51 -5.36
CA LEU A 10 14.71 -3.15 -4.85
C LEU A 10 15.72 -2.32 -5.64
N GLU A 11 16.90 -2.88 -5.93
CA GLU A 11 17.93 -2.20 -6.73
C GLU A 11 17.43 -1.89 -8.15
N ASN A 12 16.79 -2.85 -8.82
CA ASN A 12 16.24 -2.64 -10.16
C ASN A 12 15.09 -1.60 -10.16
N ALA A 13 14.24 -1.60 -9.14
CA ALA A 13 13.19 -0.58 -9.00
C ALA A 13 13.77 0.81 -8.76
N ALA A 14 14.86 0.92 -7.98
CA ALA A 14 15.56 2.18 -7.77
C ALA A 14 16.16 2.72 -9.08
N ASP A 15 16.82 1.86 -9.86
CA ASP A 15 17.40 2.25 -11.16
C ASP A 15 16.31 2.73 -12.13
N GLN A 16 15.16 2.08 -12.16
CA GLN A 16 14.02 2.49 -12.99
C GLN A 16 13.47 3.86 -12.57
N ALA A 17 13.34 4.11 -11.26
CA ALA A 17 12.87 5.40 -10.75
C ALA A 17 13.87 6.53 -11.08
N ILE A 18 15.17 6.27 -10.93
CA ILE A 18 16.23 7.22 -11.29
C ILE A 18 16.20 7.52 -12.79
N ALA A 19 16.07 6.49 -13.64
CA ALA A 19 15.97 6.66 -15.08
C ALA A 19 14.74 7.48 -15.49
N ALA A 20 13.59 7.26 -14.84
CA ALA A 20 12.36 8.04 -15.07
C ALA A 20 12.51 9.53 -14.69
N CYS A 21 13.41 9.84 -13.74
CA CYS A 21 13.74 11.21 -13.33
C CYS A 21 14.97 11.79 -14.06
N GLY A 22 15.31 11.26 -15.25
CA GLY A 22 16.40 11.78 -16.07
C GLY A 22 17.79 11.53 -15.49
N GLY A 23 17.94 10.54 -14.61
CA GLY A 23 19.20 10.20 -13.97
C GLY A 23 19.47 10.94 -12.65
N ASP A 24 18.58 11.85 -12.22
CA ASP A 24 18.73 12.55 -10.95
C ASP A 24 18.08 11.78 -9.79
N ALA A 25 18.92 11.15 -8.97
CA ALA A 25 18.49 10.40 -7.80
C ALA A 25 17.79 11.27 -6.73
N ARG A 26 18.11 12.57 -6.64
CA ARG A 26 17.44 13.49 -5.72
C ARG A 26 16.03 13.81 -6.20
N GLU A 27 15.84 13.99 -7.50
CA GLU A 27 14.50 14.16 -8.08
C GLU A 27 13.66 12.88 -7.97
N ALA A 28 14.27 11.71 -8.21
CA ALA A 28 13.60 10.41 -7.97
C ALA A 28 13.14 10.25 -6.53
N LEU A 29 13.98 10.64 -5.55
CA LEU A 29 13.61 10.59 -4.14
C LEU A 29 12.46 11.55 -3.79
N LYS A 30 12.47 12.78 -4.33
CA LYS A 30 11.36 13.73 -4.14
C LYS A 30 10.06 13.17 -4.72
N ALA A 31 10.10 12.63 -5.94
CA ALA A 31 8.96 12.00 -6.58
C ALA A 31 8.42 10.83 -5.76
N LEU A 32 9.30 9.98 -5.23
CA LEU A 32 8.94 8.86 -4.37
C LEU A 32 8.26 9.32 -3.06
N ILE A 33 8.76 10.38 -2.41
CA ILE A 33 8.15 10.93 -1.19
C ILE A 33 6.73 11.43 -1.48
N VAL A 34 6.54 12.15 -2.59
CA VAL A 34 5.21 12.64 -3.00
C VAL A 34 4.27 11.47 -3.31
N ALA A 35 4.74 10.47 -4.05
CA ALA A 35 3.97 9.28 -4.38
C ALA A 35 3.58 8.49 -3.14
N ASN A 36 4.49 8.35 -2.17
CA ASN A 36 4.20 7.66 -0.91
C ASN A 36 3.11 8.40 -0.11
N GLY A 37 3.22 9.72 0.03
CA GLY A 37 2.19 10.53 0.70
C GLY A 37 0.81 10.41 0.03
N PHE A 38 0.78 10.32 -1.30
CA PHE A 38 -0.46 10.08 -2.05
C PHE A 38 -1.05 8.67 -1.78
N LEU A 39 -0.21 7.63 -1.72
CA LEU A 39 -0.66 6.27 -1.39
C LEU A 39 -1.15 6.16 0.05
N GLU A 40 -0.45 6.78 1.01
CA GLU A 40 -0.86 6.85 2.41
C GLU A 40 -2.25 7.51 2.55
N ALA A 41 -2.49 8.61 1.83
CA ALA A 41 -3.79 9.28 1.82
C ALA A 41 -4.91 8.37 1.25
N GLN A 42 -4.64 7.66 0.14
CA GLN A 42 -5.60 6.72 -0.42
C GLN A 42 -5.89 5.53 0.51
N VAL A 43 -4.87 5.02 1.20
CA VAL A 43 -5.05 3.97 2.20
C VAL A 43 -5.94 4.46 3.34
N GLU A 44 -5.74 5.68 3.82
CA GLU A 44 -6.58 6.27 4.87
C GLU A 44 -8.02 6.46 4.40
N GLU A 45 -8.23 6.95 3.18
CA GLU A 45 -9.55 7.09 2.58
C GLU A 45 -10.28 5.73 2.46
N LEU A 46 -9.58 4.70 1.98
CA LEU A 46 -10.12 3.35 1.88
C LEU A 46 -10.49 2.80 3.26
N ARG A 47 -9.62 2.95 4.26
CA ARG A 47 -9.89 2.53 5.65
C ARG A 47 -11.12 3.22 6.22
N ALA A 48 -11.26 4.53 5.99
CA ALA A 48 -12.42 5.30 6.42
C ALA A 48 -13.70 4.82 5.72
N SER A 49 -13.65 4.52 4.42
CA SER A 49 -14.81 4.01 3.66
C SER A 49 -15.26 2.62 4.13
N ILE A 50 -14.32 1.73 4.43
CA ILE A 50 -14.60 0.38 4.94
C ILE A 50 -15.21 0.51 6.34
N SER A 51 -14.58 1.28 7.23
CA SER A 51 -15.10 1.54 8.57
C SER A 51 -16.51 2.15 8.54
N ALA A 52 -16.76 3.12 7.65
CA ALA A 52 -18.08 3.69 7.46
C ALA A 52 -19.09 2.67 6.91
N GLY A 53 -18.68 1.79 5.99
CA GLY A 53 -19.50 0.70 5.47
C GLY A 53 -19.86 -0.35 6.54
N TYR A 54 -18.91 -0.71 7.39
CA TYR A 54 -19.12 -1.57 8.57
C TYR A 54 -20.03 -0.90 9.59
N SER A 55 -19.76 0.35 9.95
CA SER A 55 -20.56 1.13 10.92
C SER A 55 -22.00 1.37 10.45
N ARG A 56 -22.21 1.45 9.12
CA ARG A 56 -23.54 1.60 8.51
C ARG A 56 -24.24 0.27 8.22
N GLY A 57 -23.70 -0.87 8.66
CA GLY A 57 -24.28 -2.19 8.44
C GLY A 57 -24.36 -2.61 6.97
N ARG A 58 -23.58 -1.98 6.07
CA ARG A 58 -23.53 -2.36 4.65
C ARG A 58 -22.69 -3.61 4.40
N PHE A 59 -21.85 -3.97 5.36
CA PHE A 59 -21.17 -5.26 5.45
C PHE A 59 -21.73 -6.01 6.67
N ASP A 60 -23.01 -6.39 6.61
CA ASP A 60 -23.61 -7.21 7.66
C ASP A 60 -23.07 -8.63 7.51
N VAL A 61 -22.17 -9.03 8.42
CA VAL A 61 -21.83 -10.44 8.60
C VAL A 61 -23.07 -11.11 9.19
N PRO A 62 -23.54 -12.26 8.66
CA PRO A 62 -24.71 -12.94 9.20
C PRO A 62 -24.54 -13.15 10.71
N ARG A 63 -25.38 -12.49 11.51
CA ARG A 63 -25.37 -12.58 12.99
C ARG A 63 -25.70 -13.97 13.54
N ASP A 64 -26.00 -14.94 12.67
CA ASP A 64 -26.40 -16.31 13.03
C ASP A 64 -25.46 -17.38 12.43
N ARG A 65 -24.15 -17.15 12.48
CA ARG A 65 -23.13 -18.20 12.28
C ARG A 65 -23.00 -19.03 13.57
N LYS A 66 -24.00 -19.87 13.86
CA LYS A 66 -23.99 -20.80 15.01
C LYS A 66 -23.25 -22.13 14.73
N ASP A 67 -22.54 -22.22 13.62
CA ASP A 67 -21.92 -23.45 13.09
C ASP A 67 -20.40 -23.57 13.32
N TRP A 68 -19.77 -22.65 14.06
CA TRP A 68 -18.31 -22.67 14.23
C TRP A 68 -17.83 -23.41 15.50
N TYR A 69 -18.72 -24.02 16.27
CA TYR A 69 -18.35 -24.73 17.51
C TYR A 69 -19.02 -26.11 17.69
N ASP A 70 -19.57 -26.67 16.62
CA ASP A 70 -20.00 -28.09 16.53
C ASP A 70 -19.05 -28.88 15.62
#